data_AF-A0A1U7PWY7-F1
#
_entry.id   AF-A0A1U7PWY7-F1
#
_cell.length_a   1.000
_cell.length_b   1.000
_cell.length_c   1.000
_cell.angle_alpha   90.00
_cell.angle_beta   90.00
_cell.angle_gamma   90.00
#
_symmetry.space_group_name_H-M   'P 1'
#
loop_
_entity.id
_entity.type
_entity.pdbx_description
1 polymer ?
#
loop_
_entity_poly.entity_id
_entity_poly.type
_entity_poly.pdbx_seq_one_letter_code
_entity_poly.pdbx_strand_id
1 'polypeptide(L)'
;MFSAFEPKVQASLGKVGADTVWKNIISKYNTFTGQAVTTDLNEYVTTETINGVFKMVAEKESGIRNNSALRTTSLLEKVFGAVKK
;
A
#
# COMPACT_ATOMS: atom_id res chain seq x y z
N MET A 1 -10.51 4.48 -3.24
CA MET A 1 -9.04 4.40 -3.05
C MET A 1 -8.45 3.35 -3.97
N PHE A 2 -8.89 2.09 -3.91
CA PHE A 2 -8.43 1.01 -4.80
C PHE A 2 -8.43 1.39 -6.30
N SER A 3 -9.57 1.83 -6.82
CA SER A 3 -9.71 2.26 -8.22
C SER A 3 -8.81 3.44 -8.65
N ALA A 4 -8.27 4.21 -7.69
CA ALA A 4 -7.33 5.28 -7.98
C ALA A 4 -5.88 4.77 -8.11
N PHE A 5 -5.55 3.68 -7.41
CA PHE A 5 -4.19 3.10 -7.37
C PHE A 5 -4.02 1.98 -8.40
N GLU A 6 -5.07 1.19 -8.62
CA GLU A 6 -5.06 0.04 -9.52
C GLU A 6 -4.50 0.35 -10.92
N PRO A 7 -4.89 1.44 -11.63
CA PRO A 7 -4.36 1.72 -12.96
C PRO A 7 -2.84 1.97 -12.97
N LYS A 8 -2.30 2.54 -11.87
CA LYS A 8 -0.86 2.80 -11.73
C LYS A 8 -0.08 1.54 -11.40
N VAL A 9 -0.64 0.66 -10.58
CA VAL A 9 -0.07 -0.66 -10.28
C VAL A 9 -0.06 -1.52 -11.54
N GLN A 10 -1.19 -1.60 -12.26
CA GLN A 10 -1.31 -2.30 -13.54
C GLN A 10 -0.30 -1.81 -14.56
N ALA A 11 -0.16 -0.49 -14.75
CA ALA A 11 0.83 0.05 -15.66
C ALA A 11 2.28 -0.32 -15.26
N SER A 12 2.58 -0.34 -13.96
CA SER A 12 3.91 -0.64 -13.45
C SER A 12 4.27 -2.13 -13.58
N LEU A 13 3.34 -3.02 -13.20
CA LEU A 13 3.52 -4.47 -13.31
C LEU A 13 3.48 -4.92 -14.77
N GLY A 14 2.57 -4.37 -15.57
CA GLY A 14 2.47 -4.66 -17.00
C GLY A 14 3.70 -4.20 -17.78
N LYS A 15 4.33 -3.08 -17.41
CA LYS A 15 5.58 -2.61 -18.04
C LYS A 15 6.72 -3.63 -17.95
N VAL A 16 6.74 -4.43 -16.89
CA VAL A 16 7.76 -5.48 -16.67
C VAL A 16 7.23 -6.89 -16.94
N GLY A 17 5.97 -7.03 -17.37
CA GLY A 17 5.31 -8.31 -17.65
C GLY A 17 5.09 -9.19 -16.41
N ALA A 18 5.16 -8.62 -15.21
CA ALA A 18 5.08 -9.38 -13.96
C ALA A 18 3.72 -10.05 -13.76
N ASP A 19 2.64 -9.38 -14.19
CA ASP A 19 1.27 -9.88 -14.16
C ASP A 19 1.11 -11.17 -14.98
N THR A 20 1.68 -11.19 -16.18
CA THR A 20 1.62 -12.34 -17.10
C THR A 20 2.45 -13.51 -16.58
N VAL A 21 3.67 -13.24 -16.11
CA VAL A 21 4.56 -14.27 -15.57
C VAL A 21 3.95 -14.90 -14.31
N TRP A 22 3.43 -14.08 -13.40
CA TRP A 22 2.76 -14.55 -12.18
C TRP A 22 1.57 -15.45 -12.49
N LYS A 23 0.67 -14.99 -13.37
CA LYS A 23 -0.50 -15.76 -13.76
C LYS A 23 -0.12 -17.14 -14.29
N ASN A 24 0.91 -17.22 -15.13
CA ASN A 24 1.37 -18.48 -15.72
C ASN A 24 1.95 -19.45 -14.67
N ILE A 25 2.76 -18.95 -13.75
CA ILE A 25 3.40 -19.77 -12.71
C ILE A 25 2.36 -20.23 -11.68
N ILE A 26 1.55 -19.30 -11.17
CA ILE A 26 0.58 -19.60 -10.11
C ILE A 26 -0.57 -20.47 -10.61
N SER A 27 -1.00 -20.31 -11.86
CA SER A 27 -2.01 -21.23 -12.42
C SER A 27 -1.51 -22.68 -12.40
N LYS A 28 -0.25 -22.92 -12.81
CA LYS A 28 0.35 -24.27 -12.78
C LYS A 28 0.52 -24.77 -11.35
N TYR A 29 0.98 -23.91 -10.46
CA TYR A 29 1.13 -24.21 -9.03
C TYR A 29 -0.20 -24.65 -8.40
N ASN A 30 -1.28 -23.90 -8.62
CA ASN A 30 -2.61 -24.23 -8.13
C ASN A 30 -3.12 -25.56 -8.68
N THR A 31 -2.94 -25.81 -9.98
CA THR A 31 -3.31 -27.11 -10.59
C THR A 31 -2.56 -28.27 -9.96
N PHE A 32 -1.26 -28.11 -9.69
CA PHE A 32 -0.44 -29.17 -9.12
C PHE A 32 -0.71 -29.42 -7.63
N THR A 33 -0.94 -28.36 -6.86
CA THR A 33 -1.03 -28.42 -5.39
C THR A 33 -2.47 -28.48 -4.87
N GLY A 34 -3.46 -28.18 -5.72
CA GLY A 34 -4.85 -28.01 -5.30
C GLY A 34 -5.09 -26.72 -4.48
N GLN A 35 -4.09 -25.84 -4.37
CA GLN A 35 -4.25 -24.57 -3.66
C GLN A 35 -5.00 -23.54 -4.51
N ALA A 36 -5.67 -22.60 -3.83
CA ALA A 36 -6.44 -21.53 -4.44
C ALA A 36 -5.73 -20.17 -4.29
N VAL A 37 -4.46 -20.09 -4.70
CA VAL A 37 -3.72 -18.82 -4.67
C VAL A 37 -4.25 -17.91 -5.78
N THR A 38 -4.45 -16.61 -5.49
CA THR A 38 -4.92 -15.68 -6.53
C THR A 38 -3.91 -15.54 -7.67
N THR A 39 -4.43 -15.61 -8.90
CA THR A 39 -3.65 -15.37 -10.12
C THR A 39 -3.64 -13.91 -10.54
N ASP A 40 -4.49 -13.07 -9.92
CA ASP A 40 -4.51 -11.64 -10.15
C ASP A 40 -3.48 -10.95 -9.25
N LEU A 41 -2.29 -10.73 -9.81
CA LEU A 41 -1.22 -10.02 -9.13
C LEU A 41 -1.57 -8.53 -8.91
N ASN A 42 -2.35 -7.93 -9.82
CA ASN A 42 -2.67 -6.51 -9.75
C ASN A 42 -3.57 -6.22 -8.54
N GLU A 43 -4.58 -7.06 -8.31
CA GLU A 43 -5.46 -6.94 -7.16
C GLU A 43 -4.70 -7.05 -5.84
N TYR A 44 -3.85 -8.08 -5.72
CA TYR A 44 -3.04 -8.32 -4.53
C TYR A 44 -2.10 -7.15 -4.23
N VAL A 45 -1.29 -6.75 -5.22
CA VAL A 45 -0.30 -5.68 -5.04
C VAL A 45 -0.98 -4.33 -4.79
N THR A 46 -2.14 -4.06 -5.41
CA THR A 46 -2.90 -2.83 -5.15
C THR A 46 -3.38 -2.78 -3.70
N THR A 47 -3.90 -3.89 -3.18
CA THR A 47 -4.34 -3.98 -1.78
C THR A 47 -3.17 -3.77 -0.81
N GLU A 48 -2.04 -4.45 -1.04
CA GLU A 48 -0.84 -4.31 -0.21
C GLU A 48 -0.24 -2.91 -0.28
N THR A 49 -0.29 -2.25 -1.45
CA THR A 49 0.16 -0.87 -1.61
C THR A 49 -0.67 0.08 -0.74
N ILE A 50 -1.99 -0.08 -0.73
CA ILE A 50 -2.89 0.75 0.09
C ILE A 50 -2.60 0.53 1.58
N ASN A 51 -2.43 -0.71 2.01
CA ASN A 51 -2.06 -1.05 3.38
C ASN A 51 -0.72 -0.41 3.77
N GLY A 52 0.27 -0.46 2.87
CA GLY A 52 1.57 0.18 3.04
C GLY A 52 1.48 1.69 3.21
N VAL A 53 0.65 2.37 2.41
CA VAL A 53 0.43 3.82 2.54
C VAL A 53 -0.13 4.16 3.92
N PHE A 54 -1.17 3.46 4.38
CA PHE A 54 -1.74 3.73 5.70
C PHE A 54 -0.77 3.43 6.84
N LYS A 55 0.05 2.37 6.71
CA LYS A 55 1.10 2.07 7.68
C LYS A 55 2.11 3.22 7.79
N MET A 56 2.56 3.75 6.65
CA MET A 56 3.48 4.89 6.62
C MET A 56 2.86 6.16 7.21
N VAL A 57 1.58 6.41 6.91
CA VAL A 57 0.84 7.53 7.51
C VAL A 57 0.79 7.39 9.03
N ALA A 58 0.43 6.22 9.54
CA ALA A 58 0.36 5.97 10.98
C ALA A 58 1.72 6.17 11.67
N GLU A 59 2.81 5.72 11.05
CA GLU A 59 4.17 5.93 11.57
C GLU A 59 4.53 7.41 11.63
N LYS A 60 4.27 8.16 10.55
CA LYS A 60 4.52 9.62 10.51
C LYS A 60 3.67 10.37 11.52
N GLU A 61 2.40 10.02 11.65
CA GLU A 61 1.48 10.64 12.59
C GLU A 61 1.91 10.38 14.04
N SER A 62 2.33 9.16 14.37
CA SER A 62 2.91 8.82 15.67
C SER A 62 4.13 9.71 16.00
N GLY A 63 5.02 9.94 15.03
CA GLY A 63 6.13 10.87 15.18
C GLY A 63 5.67 12.29 15.51
N ILE A 64 4.71 12.83 14.76
CA ILE A 64 4.18 14.21 14.94
C ILE A 64 3.47 14.37 16.30
N ARG A 65 2.78 13.31 16.77
CA ARG A 65 2.12 13.30 18.08
C ARG A 65 3.12 13.32 19.22
N ASN A 66 4.17 12.51 19.13
CA ASN A 66 5.15 12.32 20.21
C ASN A 66 6.29 13.36 20.23
N ASN A 67 6.56 14.03 19.10
CA ASN A 67 7.62 15.03 19.00
C ASN A 67 7.09 16.34 18.40
N SER A 68 6.99 17.37 19.22
CA SER A 68 6.55 18.70 18.80
C SER A 68 7.46 19.34 17.75
N ALA A 69 8.75 18.99 17.71
CA ALA A 69 9.68 19.50 16.69
C ALA A 69 9.35 18.99 15.27
N LEU A 70 8.58 17.91 15.14
CA LEU A 70 8.11 17.39 13.84
C LEU A 70 6.86 18.11 13.33
N ARG A 71 6.30 19.06 14.08
CA ARG A 71 5.15 19.89 13.68
C ARG A 71 5.64 21.12 12.91
N THR A 72 6.34 20.89 11.81
CA THR A 72 7.08 21.94 11.08
C THR A 72 6.21 22.93 10.30
N THR A 73 4.89 22.76 10.30
CA THR A 73 3.95 23.63 9.58
C THR A 73 2.85 24.11 10.49
N SER A 74 2.30 25.29 10.20
CA SER A 74 1.18 25.88 10.95
C SER A 74 -0.05 24.97 10.99
N LEU A 75 -0.28 24.17 9.95
CA LEU A 75 -1.33 23.16 9.92
C LEU A 75 -1.06 22.03 10.93
N LEU A 76 0.17 21.50 10.97
CA LEU A 76 0.54 20.44 11.91
C LEU A 76 0.52 20.93 13.35
N GLU A 77 0.97 22.16 13.62
CA GLU A 77 0.85 22.78 14.94
C GLU A 77 -0.62 22.97 15.34
N LYS A 78 -1.49 23.42 14.43
CA LYS A 78 -2.91 23.59 14.71
C LYS A 78 -3.62 22.26 15.00
N VAL A 79 -3.32 21.22 14.22
CA VAL A 79 -3.99 19.90 14.32
C VAL A 79 -3.44 19.07 15.50
N PHE A 80 -2.13 19.15 15.77
CA PHE A 80 -1.46 18.29 16.77
C PHE A 80 -0.94 19.06 18.00
N GLY A 81 -1.02 20.40 18.01
CA GLY A 81 -0.51 21.25 19.10
C GLY A 81 -1.50 21.50 20.24
N ALA A 82 -2.77 21.11 20.10
CA ALA A 82 -3.80 21.28 21.14
C ALA A 82 -3.70 20.28 22.31
N VAL A 83 -2.54 19.71 22.60
CA VAL A 83 -2.32 18.93 23.83
C VAL A 83 -1.98 19.93 24.95
N LYS A 84 -3.00 20.63 25.46
CA LYS A 84 -2.90 21.33 26.74
C LYS A 84 -2.76 20.26 27.83
N LYS A 85 -1.68 20.39 28.61
CA LYS A 85 -1.51 19.69 29.88
C LYS A 85 -2.43 20.29 30.94
#